data_AF-A0A1G3QC98-F1
#
_entry.id   AF-A0A1G3QC98-F1
#
_cell.length_a   1.000
_cell.length_b   1.000
_cell.length_c   1.000
_cell.angle_alpha   90.00
_cell.angle_beta   90.00
_cell.angle_gamma   90.00
#
_symmetry.space_group_name_H-M   'P 1'
#
loop_
_entity.id
_entity.type
_entity.pdbx_description
1 polymer ?
#
loop_
_entity_poly.entity_id
_entity_poly.type
_entity_poly.pdbx_seq_one_letter_code
_entity_poly.pdbx_strand_id
1 'polypeptide(L)'
;MYLTDFALSILFTYIFTKGYENRGIMEGVRYGLIIGLLMDGIGSFGQYMVYPIPLTLALQWFVYGVIRFIILGIIVSLIYRPKTG
;
A
#
# COMPACT_ATOMS: atom_id res chain seq x y z
N MET A 1 12.70 -8.91 1.16
CA MET A 1 14.10 -8.43 1.05
C MET A 1 14.18 -7.22 1.95
N TYR A 2 14.75 -7.31 3.15
CA TYR A 2 14.60 -6.25 4.18
C TYR A 2 14.96 -4.83 3.71
N LEU A 3 15.92 -4.70 2.79
CA LEU A 3 16.30 -3.41 2.21
C LEU A 3 15.18 -2.77 1.36
N THR A 4 14.48 -3.55 0.56
CA THR A 4 13.37 -3.05 -0.26
C THR A 4 12.18 -2.66 0.61
N ASP A 5 11.92 -3.44 1.65
CA ASP A 5 10.84 -3.19 2.59
C ASP A 5 11.09 -1.91 3.40
N PHE A 6 12.35 -1.66 3.77
CA PHE A 6 12.77 -0.41 4.41
C PHE A 6 12.58 0.80 3.48
N ALA A 7 13.06 0.72 2.24
CA ALA A 7 12.87 1.79 1.26
C ALA A 7 11.39 2.08 0.99
N LEU A 8 10.57 1.03 0.84
CA LEU A 8 9.12 1.13 0.68
C LEU A 8 8.49 1.85 1.88
N SER A 9 8.87 1.51 3.11
CA SER A 9 8.29 2.12 4.32
C SER A 9 8.53 3.63 4.39
N ILE A 10 9.72 4.10 4.01
CA ILE A 10 10.07 5.53 3.95
C ILE A 10 9.23 6.22 2.89
N LEU A 11 9.16 5.67 1.68
CA LEU A 11 8.42 6.29 0.57
C LEU A 11 6.91 6.31 0.85
N PHE A 12 6.37 5.20 1.36
CA PHE A 12 4.96 5.06 1.71
C PHE A 12 4.54 6.10 2.76
N THR A 13 5.30 6.20 3.86
CA THR A 13 5.01 7.19 4.90
C THR A 13 5.20 8.63 4.39
N TYR A 14 6.25 8.90 3.61
CA TYR A 14 6.48 10.22 3.01
C TYR A 14 5.31 10.67 2.13
N ILE A 15 4.86 9.83 1.20
CA ILE A 15 3.73 10.15 0.31
C ILE A 15 2.45 10.37 1.14
N PHE A 16 2.20 9.54 2.16
CA PHE A 16 1.06 9.73 3.06
C PHE A 16 1.08 11.13 3.71
N THR A 17 2.22 11.58 4.24
CA THR A 17 2.31 12.91 4.89
C THR A 17 2.01 14.07 3.95
N LYS A 18 2.31 13.93 2.64
CA LYS A 18 2.03 14.96 1.63
C LYS A 18 0.55 15.03 1.23
N GLY A 19 -0.19 13.94 1.36
CA GLY A 19 -1.60 13.84 1.02
C GLY A 19 -2.54 13.79 2.22
N TYR A 20 -2.04 14.01 3.43
CA TYR A 20 -2.83 13.95 4.66
C TYR A 20 -3.71 15.20 4.81
N GLU A 21 -5.02 15.03 4.93
CA GLU A 21 -6.01 16.10 5.05
C GLU A 21 -6.69 16.13 6.44
N ASN A 22 -6.15 15.39 7.42
CA ASN A 22 -6.64 15.36 8.80
C ASN A 22 -8.07 14.79 8.97
N ARG A 23 -8.50 13.91 8.07
CA ARG A 23 -9.80 13.19 8.13
C ARG A 23 -9.70 11.82 8.82
N GLY A 24 -8.60 11.53 9.51
CA GLY A 24 -8.43 10.33 10.35
C GLY A 24 -8.26 9.02 9.56
N ILE A 25 -8.82 7.93 10.10
CA ILE A 25 -8.57 6.54 9.64
C ILE A 25 -9.00 6.32 8.18
N MET A 26 -10.06 7.01 7.73
CA MET A 26 -10.56 6.87 6.36
C MET A 26 -9.53 7.29 5.31
N GLU A 27 -8.63 8.22 5.63
CA GLU A 27 -7.53 8.58 4.74
C GLU A 27 -6.51 7.45 4.61
N GLY A 28 -6.22 6.77 5.72
CA GLY A 28 -5.36 5.59 5.74
C GLY A 28 -5.91 4.48 4.85
N VAL A 29 -7.22 4.21 4.93
CA VAL A 29 -7.90 3.24 4.06
C VAL A 29 -7.83 3.65 2.59
N ARG A 30 -8.21 4.89 2.26
CA ARG A 30 -8.17 5.42 0.89
C ARG A 30 -6.76 5.36 0.31
N TYR A 31 -5.78 5.82 1.07
CA TYR A 31 -4.38 5.83 0.67
C TYR A 31 -3.83 4.41 0.46
N GLY A 32 -4.05 3.52 1.43
CA GLY A 32 -3.64 2.13 1.35
C GLY A 32 -4.29 1.38 0.18
N LEU A 33 -5.56 1.65 -0.12
CA LEU A 33 -6.23 1.10 -1.29
C LEU A 33 -5.57 1.58 -2.59
N ILE A 34 -5.33 2.89 -2.74
CA ILE A 34 -4.72 3.46 -3.96
C ILE A 34 -3.32 2.88 -4.18
N ILE A 35 -2.48 2.85 -3.15
CA ILE A 35 -1.12 2.30 -3.25
C ILE A 35 -1.15 0.79 -3.48
N GLY A 36 -2.03 0.06 -2.78
CA GLY A 36 -2.18 -1.39 -2.96
C GLY A 36 -2.59 -1.76 -4.38
N LEU A 37 -3.52 -1.03 -4.98
CA LEU A 37 -3.91 -1.22 -6.38
C LEU A 37 -2.75 -0.89 -7.34
N LEU A 38 -2.01 0.18 -7.07
CA LEU A 38 -0.87 0.58 -7.90
C LEU A 38 0.28 -0.44 -7.86
N MET A 39 0.62 -0.93 -6.67
CA MET A 39 1.74 -1.84 -6.46
C MET A 39 1.35 -3.29 -6.78
N ASP A 40 0.36 -3.83 -6.08
CA ASP A 40 0.01 -5.26 -6.17
C ASP A 40 -1.06 -5.54 -7.22
N GLY A 41 -1.94 -4.58 -7.53
CA GLY A 41 -2.84 -4.69 -8.68
C GLY A 41 -2.07 -4.80 -9.98
N ILE A 42 -1.31 -3.77 -10.32
CA ILE A 42 -0.54 -3.77 -11.57
C ILE A 42 0.57 -4.84 -11.52
N GLY A 43 1.25 -4.98 -10.38
CA GLY A 43 2.36 -5.91 -10.22
C GLY A 43 1.97 -7.38 -10.37
N SER A 44 0.88 -7.82 -9.72
CA SER A 44 0.48 -9.24 -9.72
C SER A 44 0.02 -9.70 -11.10
N PHE A 45 -0.78 -8.88 -11.80
CA PHE A 45 -1.20 -9.20 -13.16
C PHE A 45 -0.06 -9.04 -14.19
N GLY A 46 0.85 -8.07 -13.99
CA GLY A 46 2.05 -7.96 -14.81
C GLY A 46 2.92 -9.21 -14.72
N GLN A 47 3.08 -9.78 -13.52
CA GLN A 47 3.79 -11.05 -13.35
C GLN A 47 3.06 -12.22 -14.01
N TYR A 48 1.72 -12.27 -13.95
CA TYR A 48 0.94 -13.28 -14.66
C TYR A 48 1.13 -13.24 -16.18
N MET A 49 1.33 -12.05 -16.76
CA MET A 49 1.56 -11.91 -18.20
C MET A 49 2.96 -12.33 -18.63
N VAL A 50 3.97 -12.12 -17.78
CA VAL A 50 5.38 -12.39 -18.09
C VAL A 50 5.81 -13.80 -17.70
N TYR A 51 5.30 -14.30 -16.58
CA TYR A 51 5.66 -15.60 -16.02
C TYR A 51 4.50 -16.59 -16.15
N PRO A 52 4.77 -17.88 -16.39
CA PRO A 52 3.74 -18.91 -16.48
C PRO A 52 3.22 -19.30 -15.09
N ILE A 53 2.63 -18.35 -14.37
CA ILE A 53 2.01 -18.56 -13.06
C ILE A 53 0.49 -18.79 -13.20
N PRO A 54 -0.14 -19.57 -12.32
CA PRO A 54 -1.59 -19.72 -12.32
C PRO A 54 -2.31 -18.39 -12.03
N LEU A 55 -3.45 -18.15 -12.71
CA LEU A 55 -4.27 -16.95 -12.47
C LEU A 55 -4.75 -16.86 -11.00
N THR A 56 -5.04 -18.01 -10.38
CA THR A 56 -5.43 -18.10 -8.98
C THR A 56 -4.36 -17.55 -8.04
N LEU A 57 -3.08 -17.78 -8.35
CA LEU A 57 -1.96 -17.27 -7.56
C LEU A 57 -1.83 -15.75 -7.71
N ALA A 58 -1.93 -15.23 -8.94
CA ALA A 58 -1.90 -13.80 -9.20
C ALA A 58 -3.05 -13.07 -8.49
N LEU A 59 -4.26 -13.65 -8.48
CA LEU A 59 -5.40 -13.13 -7.74
C LEU A 59 -5.17 -13.12 -6.23
N GLN A 60 -4.56 -14.17 -5.67
CA GLN A 60 -4.22 -14.21 -4.25
C GLN A 60 -3.19 -13.13 -3.88
N TRP A 61 -2.13 -12.97 -4.66
CA TRP A 61 -1.14 -11.91 -4.45
C TRP A 61 -1.75 -10.52 -4.52
N PHE A 62 -2.63 -10.31 -5.50
CA PHE A 62 -3.39 -9.08 -5.61
C PHE A 62 -4.22 -8.79 -4.36
N VAL A 63 -5.10 -9.73 -3.96
CA VAL A 63 -6.03 -9.52 -2.84
C VAL A 63 -5.27 -9.33 -1.52
N TYR A 64 -4.30 -10.20 -1.24
CA TYR A 64 -3.51 -10.10 -0.01
C TYR A 64 -2.62 -8.86 0.02
N GLY A 65 -2.08 -8.49 -1.13
CA GLY A 65 -1.29 -7.28 -1.30
C GLY A 65 -2.09 -6.00 -1.01
N VAL A 66 -3.26 -5.87 -1.66
CA VAL A 66 -4.17 -4.73 -1.43
C VAL A 66 -4.60 -4.64 0.03
N ILE A 67 -5.02 -5.77 0.63
CA ILE A 67 -5.40 -5.81 2.05
C ILE A 67 -4.23 -5.38 2.94
N ARG A 68 -3.01 -5.86 2.65
CA ARG A 68 -1.80 -5.47 3.39
C ARG A 68 -1.56 -3.97 3.32
N PHE A 69 -1.63 -3.35 2.13
CA PHE A 69 -1.42 -1.91 1.99
C PHE A 69 -2.52 -1.08 2.66
N ILE A 70 -3.78 -1.55 2.69
CA ILE A 70 -4.85 -0.92 3.46
C ILE A 70 -4.51 -0.93 4.96
N ILE A 71 -4.08 -2.07 5.50
CA ILE A 71 -3.68 -2.18 6.90
C ILE A 71 -2.51 -1.24 7.21
N LEU A 72 -1.49 -1.19 6.33
CA LEU A 72 -0.36 -0.27 6.49
C LEU A 72 -0.81 1.19 6.44
N GLY A 73 -1.73 1.56 5.54
CA GLY A 73 -2.28 2.92 5.47
C GLY A 73 -3.04 3.30 6.74
N ILE A 74 -3.83 2.39 7.30
CA ILE A 74 -4.49 2.57 8.59
C ILE A 74 -3.45 2.82 9.68
N ILE A 75 -2.43 1.96 9.78
CA ILE A 75 -1.35 2.10 10.78
C ILE A 75 -0.68 3.46 10.68
N VAL A 76 -0.31 3.90 9.47
CA VAL A 76 0.33 5.22 9.27
C VAL A 76 -0.61 6.35 9.67
N SER A 77 -1.90 6.28 9.33
CA SER A 77 -2.86 7.32 9.73
C SER A 77 -3.09 7.41 11.25
N LEU A 78 -2.91 6.31 11.98
CA LEU A 78 -3.00 6.27 13.45
C LEU A 78 -1.73 6.78 14.13
N ILE A 79 -0.56 6.53 13.52
CA ILE A 79 0.74 6.96 14.04
C ILE A 79 1.00 8.43 13.72
N TYR A 80 0.62 8.87 12.53
CA TYR A 80 0.90 10.22 12.07
C TYR A 80 0.06 11.24 12.84
N ARG A 81 0.73 11.98 13.72
CA ARG A 81 0.17 13.09 14.47
C ARG A 81 0.86 14.37 13.99
N PRO A 82 0.25 15.15 13.09
CA PRO A 82 0.83 16.43 12.72
C PRO A 82 0.95 17.27 13.99
N LYS A 83 2.15 17.80 14.26
CA LYS A 83 2.29 18.86 15.27
C LYS A 83 1.39 19.99 14.79
N THR A 84 0.42 20.35 15.62
CA THR A 84 -0.50 21.47 15.44
C THR A 84 0.23 22.62 14.75
N GLY A 85 -0.31 23.06 13.61
CA GLY A 85 0.03 24.36 13.03
C GLY A 85 -0.42 25.48 13.94
#